data_AF-A0A542K8Z5-F1
#
_entry.id   AF-A0A542K8Z5-F1
#
_cell.length_a   1.000
_cell.length_b   1.000
_cell.length_c   1.000
_cell.angle_alpha   90.00
_cell.angle_beta   90.00
_cell.angle_gamma   90.00
#
_symmetry.space_group_name_H-M   'P 1'
#
loop_
_entity.id
_entity.type
_entity.pdbx_description
1 polymer ?
#
loop_
_entity_poly.entity_id
_entity_poly.type
_entity_poly.pdbx_seq_one_letter_code
_entity_poly.pdbx_strand_id
1 'polypeptide(L)' 'MKIQRRERAQDGTSGRRLLMAEAALAGAVALALFVREFPSLRRELRIYRMAGGLRAGHRYP' A
#
# COMPACT_ATOMS: atom_id res chain seq x y z
N MET A 1 -22.49 -22.80 35.47
CA MET A 1 -21.77 -22.39 34.24
C MET A 1 -21.46 -20.89 34.27
N LYS A 2 -20.25 -20.47 34.70
CA LYS A 2 -19.85 -19.03 34.78
C LYS A 2 -18.49 -18.73 34.13
N ILE A 3 -18.00 -19.61 33.27
CA ILE A 3 -16.64 -19.52 32.69
C ILE A 3 -16.61 -18.64 31.42
N GLN A 4 -17.72 -18.56 30.68
CA GLN A 4 -17.77 -17.83 29.39
C GLN A 4 -17.60 -16.30 29.47
N ARG A 5 -17.75 -15.69 30.65
CA ARG A 5 -17.73 -14.22 30.78
C ARG A 5 -16.31 -13.64 30.80
N ARG A 6 -15.30 -14.44 31.16
CA ARG A 6 -13.90 -13.98 31.24
C ARG A 6 -13.19 -14.02 29.89
N GLU A 7 -13.47 -15.02 29.05
CA GLU A 7 -12.87 -15.15 27.71
C GLU A 7 -13.26 -13.98 26.80
N ARG A 8 -14.54 -13.60 26.77
CA ARG A 8 -15.01 -12.45 25.97
C ARG A 8 -14.36 -11.11 26.35
N ALA A 9 -13.96 -10.93 27.60
CA ALA A 9 -13.30 -9.72 28.05
C ALA A 9 -11.82 -9.68 27.65
N GLN A 10 -11.16 -10.84 27.58
CA GLN A 10 -9.79 -10.98 27.08
C GLN A 10 -9.73 -10.94 25.55
N ASP A 11 -10.78 -11.43 24.86
CA ASP A 11 -10.94 -11.38 23.41
C ASP A 11 -11.01 -9.95 22.85
N GLY A 12 -11.57 -9.00 23.62
CA GLY A 12 -11.60 -7.59 23.20
C GLY A 12 -10.19 -6.99 23.04
N THR A 13 -9.25 -7.38 23.91
CA THR A 13 -7.85 -6.95 23.84
C THR A 13 -7.02 -7.70 22.80
N SER A 14 -7.25 -9.00 22.61
CA SER A 14 -6.55 -9.78 21.58
C SER A 14 -7.06 -9.42 20.17
N GLY A 15 -8.36 -9.23 19.98
CA GLY A 15 -8.95 -8.83 18.70
C GLY A 15 -8.46 -7.47 18.20
N ARG A 16 -8.39 -6.47 19.09
CA ARG A 16 -7.84 -5.14 18.73
C ARG A 16 -6.36 -5.22 18.34
N ARG A 17 -5.58 -6.09 19.00
CA ARG A 17 -4.15 -6.27 18.70
C ARG A 17 -3.93 -6.99 17.38
N LEU A 18 -4.81 -7.94 17.05
CA LEU A 18 -4.83 -8.66 15.78
C LEU A 18 -5.17 -7.72 14.62
N LEU A 19 -6.21 -6.89 14.78
CA LEU A 19 -6.58 -5.87 13.79
C LEU A 19 -5.48 -4.84 13.55
N MET A 20 -4.80 -4.40 14.62
CA MET A 20 -3.65 -3.49 14.49
C MET A 20 -2.46 -4.15 13.78
N ALA A 21 -2.19 -5.42 14.08
CA ALA A 21 -1.15 -6.19 13.41
C ALA A 21 -1.48 -6.38 11.93
N GLU A 22 -2.72 -6.70 11.60
CA GLU A 22 -3.20 -6.86 10.23
C GLU A 22 -3.13 -5.55 9.44
N ALA A 23 -3.57 -4.43 10.04
CA ALA A 23 -3.45 -3.11 9.42
C ALA A 23 -1.98 -2.71 9.19
N ALA A 24 -1.10 -3.00 10.15
CA ALA A 24 0.33 -2.74 10.00
C ALA A 24 0.94 -3.60 8.89
N LEU A 25 0.57 -4.88 8.82
CA LEU A 25 1.08 -5.81 7.82
C LEU A 25 0.58 -5.45 6.41
N ALA A 26 -0.72 -5.18 6.26
CA ALA A 26 -1.31 -4.72 5.01
C ALA A 26 -0.71 -3.37 4.57
N GLY A 27 -0.53 -2.43 5.50
CA GLY A 27 0.12 -1.15 5.23
C GLY A 27 1.58 -1.31 4.79
N ALA A 28 2.35 -2.18 5.44
CA ALA A 28 3.74 -2.46 5.06
C ALA A 28 3.85 -3.10 3.67
N VAL A 29 2.97 -4.04 3.33
CA VAL A 29 2.92 -4.65 1.99
C VAL A 29 2.56 -3.61 0.93
N ALA A 30 1.53 -2.79 1.18
CA ALA A 30 1.14 -1.72 0.28
C ALA A 30 2.28 -0.71 0.06
N LEU A 31 2.98 -0.32 1.13
CA LEU A 31 4.14 0.57 1.06
C LEU A 31 5.30 -0.06 0.29
N ALA A 32 5.60 -1.34 0.53
CA ALA A 32 6.66 -2.05 -0.17
C ALA A 32 6.39 -2.15 -1.68
N LEU A 33 5.14 -2.47 -2.06
CA LEU A 33 4.71 -2.44 -3.45
C LEU A 33 4.80 -1.03 -4.02
N PHE A 34 4.35 -0.02 -3.27
CA PHE A 34 4.46 1.37 -3.70
C PHE A 34 5.91 1.75 -3.97
N VAL A 35 6.84 1.50 -3.03
CA VAL A 35 8.28 1.79 -3.18
C VAL A 35 8.90 1.01 -4.33
N ARG A 36 8.45 -0.23 -4.59
CA ARG A 36 8.94 -1.07 -5.68
C ARG A 36 8.44 -0.63 -7.05
N GLU A 37 7.19 -0.18 -7.15
CA GLU A 37 6.57 0.28 -8.40
C GLU A 37 6.85 1.77 -8.68
N PHE A 38 7.16 2.57 -7.65
CA PHE A 38 7.53 3.98 -7.78
C PHE A 38 8.71 4.22 -8.73
N PRO A 39 9.84 3.49 -8.68
CA PRO A 39 10.95 3.70 -9.62
C PRO A 39 10.54 3.36 -11.06
N SER A 40 9.66 2.38 -11.28
CA SER A 40 9.12 2.06 -12.60
C SER A 40 8.29 3.22 -13.14
N LEU A 41 7.35 3.74 -12.34
CA LEU A 41 6.56 4.92 -12.70
C LEU A 41 7.43 6.16 -12.91
N ARG A 42 8.43 6.39 -12.05
CA ARG A 42 9.36 7.53 -12.21
C ARG A 42 10.21 7.38 -13.46
N ARG A 43 10.61 6.17 -13.84
CA ARG A 43 11.35 5.90 -15.07
C ARG A 43 10.48 6.20 -16.29
N GLU A 44 9.23 5.74 -16.30
CA GLU A 44 8.25 6.05 -17.34
C GLU A 44 8.01 7.56 -17.45
N LEU A 45 7.77 8.24 -16.33
CA LEU A 45 7.56 9.69 -16.28
C LEU A 45 8.81 10.47 -16.72
N ARG A 46 10.00 9.97 -16.40
CA ARG A 46 11.28 10.57 -16.83
C ARG A 46 11.46 10.40 -18.33
N ILE A 47 11.15 9.23 -18.89
CA ILE A 47 11.15 8.99 -20.33
C ILE A 47 10.11 9.89 -21.00
N TYR A 48 8.88 9.95 -20.46
CA TYR A 48 7.83 10.85 -20.94
C TYR A 48 8.27 12.32 -20.92
N ARG A 49 8.97 12.77 -19.86
CA ARG A 49 9.58 14.11 -19.80
C ARG A 49 10.70 14.30 -20.81
N MET A 50 11.60 13.33 -20.98
CA MET A 50 12.71 13.42 -21.95
C MET A 50 12.21 13.38 -23.39
N ALA A 51 11.17 12.61 -23.66
CA ALA A 51 10.53 12.54 -24.96
C ALA A 51 9.80 13.85 -25.31
N GLY A 52 9.43 14.69 -24.33
CA GLY A 52 8.68 15.93 -24.55
C GLY A 52 7.15 15.78 -24.35
N GLY A 53 6.71 14.71 -23.71
CA GLY A 53 5.32 14.41 -23.40
C GLY A 53 4.43 14.23 -24.64
N LEU A 54 3.11 14.44 -24.50
CA LEU A 54 2.11 14.49 -25.59
C LEU A 54 2.47 15.46 -26.75
N ARG A 55 3.49 16.31 -26.58
CA ARG A 55 4.01 17.25 -27.59
C ARG A 55 5.23 16.73 -28.36
N ALA A 56 5.77 15.57 -28.00
CA ALA A 56 6.89 14.90 -28.67
C ALA A 56 6.59 14.47 -30.12
N GLY A 57 5.34 14.14 -30.40
CA GLY A 57 4.91 13.49 -31.65
C GLY A 57 4.33 14.42 -32.71
N HIS A 58 4.30 15.75 -32.50
CA HIS A 58 3.62 16.67 -33.42
C HIS A 58 4.54 17.39 -34.40
N ARG A 59 5.71 16.81 -34.68
CA ARG A 59 6.60 17.31 -35.73
C ARG A 59 7.11 16.17 -36.60
N TYR A 60 6.18 15.40 -37.14
CA TYR A 60 6.37 14.80 -38.46
C TYR A 60 5.50 15.59 -39.44
N PRO A 61 6.08 16.20 -40.49
CA PRO A 61 5.32 16.67 -41.64
C PRO A 61 4.66 15.49 -42.38
#